data_AF-A0A4R5N8Z5-F1
#
_entry.id   AF-A0A4R5N8Z5-F1
#
_cell.length_a   1.000
_cell.length_b   1.000
_cell.length_c   1.000
_cell.angle_alpha   90.00
_cell.angle_beta   90.00
_cell.angle_gamma   90.00
#
_symmetry.space_group_name_H-M   'P 1'
#
loop_
_entity.id
_entity.type
_entity.pdbx_description
1 polymer ?
#
loop_
_entity_poly.entity_id
_entity_poly.type
_entity_poly.pdbx_seq_one_letter_code
_entity_poly.pdbx_strand_id
1 'polypeptide(L)'
;MAVNSLFGYKARDTWLNQITGTVKLVGFLALTTMGMISYDTRFLLFLVLLSFFLIQTAHIKYHEYALLLKLAIVFAILNLVMITVLAPQYGVALYGTRHVLFGSGYFTITQEQVFYEFNLFLKYLFSLPLSIVLLFTTNPSEFAAGLNKIGIPYKIAYAFAITLRYIPDVQSDYQTISFAQQARGYEISKKATLWQRAKGGTQIILPLVFSSLNRIDTISQAMELRRFGRYGQRSWYQSQKMAFRDIMVLVGAIIVVLMGFGLLFLNNGRLYNPFR
;
A
#
# COMPACT_ATOMS: atom_id res chain seq x y z
N MET A 1 -25.55 -10.84 7.96
CA MET A 1 -25.55 -9.62 7.12
C MET A 1 -24.11 -9.42 6.66
N ALA A 2 -23.84 -9.50 5.36
CA ALA A 2 -22.49 -9.59 4.83
C ALA A 2 -21.66 -8.37 5.27
N VAL A 3 -20.60 -8.60 6.04
CA VAL A 3 -19.54 -7.62 6.23
C VAL A 3 -18.94 -7.42 4.83
N ASN A 4 -19.37 -6.36 4.15
CA ASN A 4 -18.74 -5.92 2.91
C ASN A 4 -17.26 -5.72 3.24
N SER A 5 -16.41 -6.60 2.71
CA SER A 5 -14.97 -6.42 2.73
C SER A 5 -14.63 -5.25 1.81
N LEU A 6 -14.89 -4.03 2.30
CA LEU A 6 -14.38 -2.78 1.75
C LEU A 6 -12.84 -2.82 1.64
N PHE A 7 -12.21 -3.71 2.41
CA PHE A 7 -10.79 -4.02 2.38
C PHE A 7 -10.61 -5.53 2.36
N GLY A 8 -10.01 -6.07 1.31
CA GLY A 8 -9.61 -7.47 1.32
C GLY A 8 -9.38 -8.09 -0.05
N TYR A 9 -8.41 -9.00 -0.07
CA TYR A 9 -8.21 -10.00 -1.11
C TYR A 9 -9.55 -10.61 -1.55
N LYS A 10 -9.78 -10.65 -2.86
CA LYS A 10 -10.86 -11.43 -3.46
C LYS A 10 -10.23 -12.51 -4.30
N ALA A 11 -10.54 -13.75 -3.97
CA ALA A 11 -10.11 -14.88 -4.78
C ALA A 11 -10.68 -14.71 -6.20
N ARG A 12 -9.78 -14.53 -7.16
CA ARG A 12 -10.08 -14.61 -8.60
C ARG A 12 -9.16 -15.66 -9.21
N ASP A 13 -9.58 -16.28 -10.29
CA ASP A 13 -8.68 -17.18 -11.02
C ASP A 13 -7.91 -16.40 -12.08
N THR A 14 -6.83 -15.75 -11.66
CA THR A 14 -5.92 -15.01 -12.56
C THR A 14 -4.49 -15.49 -12.36
N TRP A 15 -3.68 -15.38 -13.41
CA TRP A 15 -2.25 -15.76 -13.32
C TRP A 15 -1.53 -15.00 -12.20
N LEU A 16 -1.90 -13.73 -11.98
CA LEU A 16 -1.40 -12.92 -10.87
C LEU A 16 -1.80 -13.53 -9.53
N ASN A 17 -3.03 -13.98 -9.32
CA ASN A 17 -3.43 -14.60 -8.05
C ASN A 17 -2.69 -15.90 -7.73
N GLN A 18 -2.24 -16.63 -8.76
CA GLN A 18 -1.50 -17.88 -8.63
C GLN A 18 -0.01 -17.69 -8.32
N ILE A 19 0.51 -16.45 -8.39
CA ILE A 19 1.89 -16.12 -8.03
C ILE A 19 2.03 -16.00 -6.51
N THR A 20 3.14 -16.52 -5.99
CA THR A 20 3.48 -16.48 -4.58
C THR A 20 3.53 -15.03 -4.07
N GLY A 21 2.86 -14.75 -2.96
CA GLY A 21 2.80 -13.43 -2.32
C GLY A 21 4.16 -12.81 -2.04
N THR A 22 5.17 -13.64 -1.72
CA THR A 22 6.58 -13.22 -1.59
C THR A 22 7.11 -12.54 -2.84
N VAL A 23 6.89 -13.13 -4.02
CA VAL A 23 7.41 -12.58 -5.29
C VAL A 23 6.71 -11.30 -5.66
N LYS A 24 5.39 -11.22 -5.44
CA LYS A 24 4.65 -9.96 -5.61
C LYS A 24 5.17 -8.86 -4.70
N LEU A 25 5.44 -9.17 -3.43
CA LEU A 25 5.96 -8.20 -2.47
C LEU A 25 7.36 -7.73 -2.87
N VAL A 26 8.27 -8.64 -3.19
CA VAL A 26 9.63 -8.31 -3.64
C VAL A 26 9.59 -7.49 -4.92
N GLY A 27 8.78 -7.89 -5.91
CA GLY A 27 8.60 -7.14 -7.15
C GLY A 27 8.01 -5.74 -6.91
N PHE A 28 6.97 -5.64 -6.08
CA PHE A 28 6.37 -4.36 -5.68
C PHE A 28 7.40 -3.43 -5.04
N LEU A 29 8.16 -3.91 -4.04
CA LEU A 29 9.18 -3.12 -3.37
C LEU A 29 10.29 -2.71 -4.35
N ALA A 30 10.80 -3.64 -5.16
CA ALA A 30 11.86 -3.36 -6.11
C ALA A 30 11.45 -2.30 -7.15
N LEU A 31 10.26 -2.45 -7.76
CA LEU A 31 9.76 -1.50 -8.77
C LEU A 31 9.43 -0.13 -8.15
N THR A 32 8.83 -0.10 -6.96
CA THR A 32 8.52 1.16 -6.27
C THR A 32 9.77 1.88 -5.82
N THR A 33 10.74 1.20 -5.21
CA THR A 33 12.02 1.80 -4.82
C THR A 33 12.76 2.35 -6.04
N MET A 34 12.86 1.58 -7.13
CA MET A 34 13.53 2.04 -8.36
C MET A 34 12.83 3.25 -8.97
N GLY A 35 11.50 3.22 -9.08
CA GLY A 35 10.72 4.34 -9.61
C GLY A 35 10.75 5.58 -8.70
N MET A 36 10.94 5.43 -7.38
CA MET A 36 11.10 6.57 -6.47
C MET A 36 12.48 7.21 -6.59
N ILE A 37 13.53 6.43 -6.84
CA ILE A 37 14.90 6.94 -7.04
C ILE A 37 15.04 7.65 -8.39
N SER A 38 14.39 7.13 -9.43
CA SER A 38 14.49 7.67 -10.80
C SER A 38 13.61 8.92 -10.98
N TYR A 39 14.11 9.91 -11.72
CA TYR A 39 13.34 11.03 -12.27
C TYR A 39 13.41 11.03 -13.80
N ASP A 40 13.60 9.85 -14.41
CA ASP A 40 13.50 9.68 -15.85
C ASP A 40 12.04 9.49 -16.27
N THR A 41 11.51 10.45 -17.03
CA THR A 41 10.10 10.44 -17.48
C THR A 41 9.77 9.23 -18.33
N ARG A 42 10.71 8.76 -19.16
CA ARG A 42 10.50 7.61 -20.06
C ARG A 42 10.36 6.34 -19.25
N PHE A 43 11.22 6.17 -18.25
CA PHE A 43 11.15 5.05 -17.31
C PHE A 43 9.87 5.09 -16.47
N LEU A 44 9.50 6.26 -15.96
CA LEU A 44 8.27 6.42 -15.18
C LEU A 44 7.03 6.14 -16.02
N LEU A 45 6.98 6.59 -17.28
CA LEU A 45 5.89 6.25 -18.21
C LEU A 45 5.82 4.75 -18.47
N PHE A 46 6.96 4.08 -18.67
CA PHE A 46 7.01 2.63 -18.79
C PHE A 46 6.43 1.94 -17.54
N LEU A 47 6.81 2.38 -16.33
CA LEU A 47 6.25 1.85 -15.09
C LEU A 47 4.74 2.10 -14.95
N VAL A 48 4.26 3.28 -15.37
CA VAL A 48 2.83 3.58 -15.42
C VAL A 48 2.10 2.57 -16.29
N LEU A 49 2.55 2.39 -17.54
CA LEU A 49 1.96 1.45 -18.49
C LEU A 49 1.99 0.00 -17.95
N LEU A 50 3.12 -0.43 -17.40
CA LEU A 50 3.25 -1.74 -16.76
C LEU A 50 2.26 -1.91 -15.61
N SER A 51 2.12 -0.92 -14.75
CA SER A 51 1.25 -0.98 -13.58
C SER A 51 -0.24 -1.06 -13.96
N PHE A 52 -0.66 -0.32 -15.00
CA PHE A 52 -2.02 -0.41 -15.54
C PHE A 52 -2.27 -1.75 -16.23
N PHE A 53 -1.30 -2.26 -16.98
CA PHE A 53 -1.36 -3.60 -17.58
C PHE A 53 -1.53 -4.69 -16.51
N LEU A 54 -0.85 -4.58 -15.37
CA LEU A 54 -1.01 -5.51 -14.25
C LEU A 54 -2.41 -5.42 -13.62
N ILE A 55 -2.99 -4.23 -13.45
CA ILE A 55 -4.39 -4.09 -13.00
C ILE A 55 -5.35 -4.76 -13.98
N GLN A 56 -5.18 -4.53 -15.28
CA GLN A 56 -6.06 -5.04 -16.31
C GLN A 56 -6.01 -6.57 -16.36
N THR A 57 -4.81 -7.16 -16.33
CA THR A 57 -4.62 -8.61 -16.30
C THR A 57 -5.05 -9.26 -14.98
N ALA A 58 -5.08 -8.51 -13.88
CA ALA A 58 -5.64 -8.97 -12.61
C ALA A 58 -7.19 -8.94 -12.58
N HIS A 59 -7.85 -8.40 -13.61
CA HIS A 59 -9.30 -8.22 -13.68
C HIS A 59 -9.90 -7.53 -12.43
N ILE A 60 -9.19 -6.54 -11.91
CA ILE A 60 -9.65 -5.75 -10.76
C ILE A 60 -10.62 -4.69 -11.26
N LYS A 61 -11.89 -4.75 -10.81
CA LYS A 61 -12.92 -3.79 -11.24
C LYS A 61 -12.66 -2.43 -10.60
N TYR A 62 -12.87 -1.35 -11.37
CA TYR A 62 -12.67 0.04 -10.92
C TYR A 62 -13.37 0.37 -9.60
N HIS A 63 -14.62 -0.08 -9.42
CA HIS A 63 -15.40 0.20 -8.21
C HIS A 63 -14.75 -0.33 -6.92
N GLU A 64 -13.88 -1.34 -7.02
CA GLU A 64 -13.25 -1.96 -5.85
C GLU A 64 -12.10 -1.12 -5.27
N TYR A 65 -11.42 -0.34 -6.12
CA TYR A 65 -10.33 0.53 -5.70
C TYR A 65 -10.63 2.03 -5.90
N ALA A 66 -11.84 2.38 -6.37
CA ALA A 66 -12.23 3.76 -6.61
C ALA A 66 -12.08 4.67 -5.37
N LEU A 67 -12.33 4.13 -4.16
CA LEU A 67 -12.10 4.88 -2.92
C LEU A 67 -10.62 5.18 -2.71
N LEU A 68 -9.75 4.17 -2.85
CA LEU A 68 -8.31 4.31 -2.72
C LEU A 68 -7.76 5.29 -3.77
N LEU A 69 -8.24 5.20 -5.00
CA LEU A 69 -7.87 6.11 -6.09
C LEU A 69 -8.28 7.54 -5.80
N LYS A 70 -9.52 7.78 -5.37
CA LYS A 70 -9.98 9.13 -5.02
C LYS A 70 -9.15 9.74 -3.89
N LEU A 71 -8.90 8.98 -2.82
CA LEU A 71 -8.07 9.45 -1.71
C LEU A 71 -6.64 9.75 -2.13
N ALA A 72 -6.03 8.87 -2.95
CA ALA A 72 -4.68 9.06 -3.47
C ALA A 72 -4.58 10.26 -4.41
N ILE A 73 -5.58 10.50 -5.28
CA ILE A 73 -5.62 11.68 -6.15
C ILE A 73 -5.73 12.96 -5.32
N VAL A 74 -6.61 12.99 -4.31
CA VAL A 74 -6.73 14.16 -3.41
C VAL A 74 -5.39 14.44 -2.72
N PHE A 75 -4.73 13.41 -2.19
CA PHE A 75 -3.43 13.58 -1.55
C PHE A 75 -2.33 14.00 -2.53
N ALA A 76 -2.32 13.44 -3.74
CA ALA A 76 -1.37 13.81 -4.79
C ALA A 76 -1.54 15.27 -5.22
N ILE A 77 -2.79 15.71 -5.47
CA ILE A 77 -3.08 17.11 -5.81
C ILE A 77 -2.65 18.03 -4.67
N LEU A 78 -3.02 17.71 -3.42
CA LEU A 78 -2.62 18.49 -2.26
C LEU A 78 -1.09 18.58 -2.13
N ASN A 79 -0.38 17.48 -2.36
CA ASN A 79 1.08 17.46 -2.30
C ASN A 79 1.72 18.30 -3.41
N LEU A 80 1.24 18.18 -4.66
CA LEU A 80 1.70 18.99 -5.79
C LEU A 80 1.45 20.48 -5.55
N VAL A 81 0.28 20.85 -5.03
CA VAL A 81 -0.05 22.23 -4.65
C VAL A 81 0.84 22.72 -3.50
N MET A 82 1.10 21.90 -2.48
CA MET A 82 2.03 22.31 -1.42
C MET A 82 3.45 22.55 -1.95
N ILE A 83 3.92 21.72 -2.89
CA ILE A 83 5.23 21.88 -3.50
C ILE A 83 5.31 23.17 -4.33
N THR A 84 4.31 23.46 -5.16
CA THR A 84 4.27 24.71 -5.94
C THR A 84 4.29 25.94 -5.03
N VAL A 85 3.52 25.93 -3.93
CA VAL A 85 3.39 27.08 -3.02
C VAL A 85 4.63 27.27 -2.15
N LEU A 86 5.19 26.19 -1.60
CA LEU A 86 6.31 26.26 -0.66
C LEU A 86 7.67 26.36 -1.36
N ALA A 87 7.82 25.74 -2.55
CA ALA A 87 9.08 25.65 -3.27
C ALA A 87 8.90 25.83 -4.80
N PRO A 88 8.43 27.01 -5.27
CA PRO A 88 8.09 27.26 -6.69
C PRO A 88 9.29 27.20 -7.65
N GLN A 89 10.52 27.29 -7.14
CA GLN A 89 11.76 27.27 -7.94
C GLN A 89 12.60 26.00 -7.73
N TYR A 90 12.02 24.96 -7.12
CA TYR A 90 12.74 23.71 -6.84
C TYR A 90 13.21 23.03 -8.13
N GLY A 91 12.36 22.97 -9.16
CA GLY A 91 12.72 22.42 -10.46
C GLY A 91 13.89 23.16 -11.12
N VAL A 92 13.90 24.50 -11.04
CA VAL A 92 14.99 25.33 -11.58
C VAL A 92 16.33 25.01 -10.89
N ALA A 93 16.32 24.90 -9.56
CA ALA A 93 17.51 24.51 -8.79
C ALA A 93 18.01 23.11 -9.15
N LEU A 94 17.09 22.22 -9.52
CA LEU A 94 17.37 20.82 -9.84
C LEU A 94 17.92 20.63 -11.27
N TYR A 95 17.35 21.33 -12.25
CA TYR A 95 17.71 21.20 -13.67
C TYR A 95 18.75 22.23 -14.14
N GLY A 96 18.98 23.31 -13.38
CA GLY A 96 20.01 24.32 -13.63
C GLY A 96 19.69 25.31 -14.76
N THR A 97 18.52 25.18 -15.39
CA THR A 97 18.00 26.11 -16.41
C THR A 97 16.75 26.81 -15.89
N ARG A 98 16.39 27.94 -16.50
CA ARG A 98 15.19 28.70 -16.13
C ARG A 98 14.44 29.17 -17.37
N HIS A 99 13.32 28.51 -17.65
CA HIS A 99 12.39 28.91 -18.71
C HIS A 99 11.06 29.34 -18.07
N VAL A 100 10.79 30.64 -18.11
CA VAL A 100 9.57 31.21 -17.51
C VAL A 100 8.39 30.96 -18.44
N LEU A 101 7.33 30.35 -17.92
CA LEU A 101 6.06 30.18 -18.63
C LEU A 101 5.11 31.34 -18.29
N PHE A 102 4.83 31.55 -17.01
CA PHE A 102 3.88 32.57 -16.54
C PHE A 102 4.27 33.13 -15.17
N GLY A 103 3.93 34.40 -14.95
CA GLY A 103 4.06 35.08 -13.66
C GLY A 103 5.40 35.79 -13.45
N SER A 104 5.41 36.71 -12.48
CA SER A 104 6.57 37.48 -12.05
C SER A 104 6.68 37.43 -10.52
N GLY A 105 7.91 37.35 -9.99
CA GLY A 105 8.18 37.32 -8.55
C GLY A 105 8.41 35.91 -7.98
N TYR A 106 8.05 35.70 -6.71
CA TYR A 106 8.28 34.43 -5.99
C TYR A 106 7.49 33.26 -6.60
N PHE A 107 6.27 33.51 -7.08
CA PHE A 107 5.38 32.51 -7.67
C PHE A 107 5.52 32.38 -9.20
N THR A 108 6.72 32.57 -9.74
CA THR A 108 6.94 32.35 -11.18
C THR A 108 6.84 30.85 -11.50
N ILE A 109 5.93 30.52 -12.43
CA ILE A 109 5.79 29.15 -12.95
C ILE A 109 6.83 28.96 -14.05
N THR A 110 7.71 27.99 -13.85
CA THR A 110 8.79 27.63 -14.78
C THR A 110 8.54 26.28 -15.41
N GLN A 111 9.04 26.10 -16.63
CA GLN A 111 8.92 24.82 -17.35
C GLN A 111 9.60 23.68 -16.57
N GLU A 112 10.71 23.98 -15.90
CA GLU A 112 11.45 23.07 -15.04
C GLU A 112 10.63 22.61 -13.83
N GLN A 113 9.90 23.53 -13.19
CA GLN A 113 9.02 23.20 -12.06
C GLN A 113 7.85 22.33 -12.52
N VAL A 114 7.20 22.67 -13.63
CA VAL A 114 6.11 21.88 -14.19
C VAL A 114 6.59 20.48 -14.57
N PHE A 115 7.78 20.36 -15.16
CA PHE A 115 8.37 19.07 -15.51
C PHE A 115 8.72 18.23 -14.28
N TYR A 116 9.25 18.85 -13.23
CA TYR A 116 9.49 18.18 -11.94
C TYR A 116 8.18 17.62 -11.36
N GLU A 117 7.13 18.44 -11.30
CA GLU A 117 5.81 18.06 -10.78
C GLU A 117 5.13 16.99 -11.64
N PHE A 118 5.31 17.05 -12.95
CA PHE A 118 4.84 16.01 -13.85
C PHE A 118 5.48 14.66 -13.54
N ASN A 119 6.80 14.61 -13.33
CA ASN A 119 7.48 13.38 -12.91
C ASN A 119 6.99 12.88 -11.55
N LEU A 120 6.72 13.78 -10.60
CA LEU A 120 6.14 13.41 -9.31
C LEU A 120 4.72 12.86 -9.45
N PHE A 121 3.91 13.44 -10.32
CA PHE A 121 2.59 12.92 -10.66
C PHE A 121 2.67 11.51 -11.26
N LEU A 122 3.60 11.26 -12.18
CA LEU A 122 3.84 9.92 -12.73
C LEU A 122 4.22 8.91 -11.62
N LYS A 123 4.97 9.35 -10.60
CA LYS A 123 5.30 8.51 -9.44
C LYS A 123 4.07 8.04 -8.67
N TYR A 124 3.08 8.91 -8.49
CA TYR A 124 1.78 8.51 -7.93
C TYR A 124 1.02 7.57 -8.87
N LEU A 125 1.06 7.85 -10.17
CA LEU A 125 0.30 7.13 -11.18
C LEU A 125 0.76 5.68 -11.37
N PHE A 126 2.03 5.35 -11.14
CA PHE A 126 2.49 3.94 -11.20
C PHE A 126 2.45 3.24 -9.83
N SER A 127 2.75 3.94 -8.73
CA SER A 127 2.89 3.30 -7.40
C SER A 127 1.54 2.86 -6.82
N LEU A 128 0.48 3.63 -7.08
CA LEU A 128 -0.85 3.29 -6.60
C LEU A 128 -1.40 2.03 -7.30
N PRO A 129 -1.37 1.90 -8.64
CA PRO A 129 -1.77 0.66 -9.29
C PRO A 129 -0.96 -0.58 -8.84
N LEU A 130 0.36 -0.45 -8.69
CA LEU A 130 1.19 -1.55 -8.20
C LEU A 130 0.79 -2.01 -6.79
N SER A 131 0.48 -1.07 -5.90
CA SER A 131 0.03 -1.39 -4.53
C SER A 131 -1.37 -2.01 -4.51
N ILE A 132 -2.28 -1.57 -5.38
CA ILE A 132 -3.60 -2.19 -5.57
C ILE A 132 -3.45 -3.64 -6.05
N VAL A 133 -2.57 -3.92 -7.02
CA VAL A 133 -2.30 -5.29 -7.49
C VAL A 133 -1.85 -6.15 -6.31
N LEU A 134 -0.87 -5.71 -5.53
CA LEU A 134 -0.40 -6.46 -4.36
C LEU A 134 -1.53 -6.75 -3.35
N LEU A 135 -2.32 -5.73 -3.00
CA LEU A 135 -3.35 -5.81 -1.97
C LEU A 135 -4.52 -6.73 -2.37
N PHE A 136 -4.95 -6.66 -3.64
CA PHE A 136 -6.14 -7.39 -4.10
C PHE A 136 -5.82 -8.79 -4.64
N THR A 137 -4.55 -9.09 -4.95
CA THR A 137 -4.13 -10.39 -5.51
C THR A 137 -3.39 -11.29 -4.54
N THR A 138 -3.12 -10.84 -3.31
CA THR A 138 -2.38 -11.62 -2.32
C THR A 138 -3.25 -11.95 -1.12
N ASN A 139 -3.35 -13.23 -0.78
CA ASN A 139 -4.06 -13.65 0.41
C ASN A 139 -3.31 -13.13 1.67
N PRO A 140 -3.99 -12.52 2.66
CA PRO A 140 -3.31 -11.97 3.83
C PRO A 140 -2.52 -13.01 4.66
N SER A 141 -3.02 -14.26 4.73
CA SER A 141 -2.32 -15.36 5.42
C SER A 141 -1.10 -15.84 4.64
N GLU A 142 -1.18 -15.85 3.30
CA GLU A 142 -0.06 -16.13 2.42
C GLU A 142 0.99 -15.02 2.48
N PHE A 143 0.56 -13.75 2.52
CA PHE A 143 1.43 -12.60 2.68
C PHE A 143 2.27 -12.73 3.96
N ALA A 144 1.64 -13.11 5.07
CA ALA A 144 2.33 -13.36 6.33
C ALA A 144 3.36 -14.50 6.22
N ALA A 145 3.00 -15.62 5.60
CA ALA A 145 3.95 -16.70 5.32
C ALA A 145 5.11 -16.22 4.42
N GLY A 146 4.82 -15.35 3.47
CA GLY A 146 5.79 -14.76 2.56
C GLY A 146 6.80 -13.85 3.24
N LEU A 147 6.40 -13.10 4.28
CA LEU A 147 7.32 -12.31 5.12
C LEU A 147 8.40 -13.21 5.74
N ASN A 148 8.01 -14.38 6.26
CA ASN A 148 8.97 -15.30 6.87
C ASN A 148 9.99 -15.84 5.85
N LYS A 149 9.60 -16.05 4.59
CA LYS A 149 10.50 -16.46 3.52
C LYS A 149 11.56 -15.41 3.15
N ILE A 150 11.27 -14.13 3.36
CA ILE A 150 12.22 -13.02 3.09
C ILE A 150 13.16 -12.81 4.30
N GLY A 151 13.10 -13.68 5.32
CA GLY A 151 13.99 -13.64 6.48
C GLY A 151 13.41 -12.93 7.71
N ILE A 152 12.14 -12.49 7.67
CA ILE A 152 11.48 -11.94 8.86
C ILE A 152 11.24 -13.07 9.88
N PRO A 153 11.61 -12.90 11.16
CA PRO A 153 11.39 -13.91 12.19
C PRO A 153 9.94 -14.42 12.21
N TYR A 154 9.77 -15.74 12.33
CA TYR A 154 8.43 -16.36 12.24
C TYR A 154 7.46 -15.80 13.28
N LYS A 155 7.95 -15.33 14.44
CA LYS A 155 7.13 -14.70 15.49
C LYS A 155 6.47 -13.42 14.99
N ILE A 156 7.20 -12.60 14.23
CA ILE A 156 6.69 -11.34 13.65
C ILE A 156 5.71 -11.64 12.53
N ALA A 157 6.07 -12.55 11.61
CA ALA A 157 5.18 -13.01 10.55
C ALA A 157 3.87 -13.60 11.12
N TYR A 158 3.97 -14.39 12.20
CA TYR A 158 2.81 -14.98 12.85
C TYR A 158 1.94 -13.95 13.57
N ALA A 159 2.54 -12.93 14.20
CA ALA A 159 1.79 -11.80 14.78
C ALA A 159 0.94 -11.11 13.70
N PHE A 160 1.51 -10.85 12.52
CA PHE A 160 0.77 -10.27 11.39
C PHE A 160 -0.38 -11.17 10.91
N ALA A 161 -0.14 -12.48 10.77
CA ALA A 161 -1.16 -13.46 10.39
C ALA A 161 -2.33 -13.50 11.38
N ILE A 162 -2.01 -13.50 12.69
CA ILE A 162 -2.98 -13.46 13.78
C ILE A 162 -3.80 -12.18 13.72
N THR A 163 -3.16 -11.01 13.62
CA THR A 163 -3.86 -9.73 13.55
C THR A 163 -4.89 -9.72 12.44
N LEU A 164 -4.51 -10.13 11.23
CA LEU A 164 -5.41 -10.20 10.08
C LEU A 164 -6.61 -11.13 10.32
N ARG A 165 -6.37 -12.28 10.96
CA ARG A 165 -7.41 -13.24 11.33
C ARG A 165 -8.37 -12.67 12.39
N TYR A 166 -7.90 -11.79 13.29
CA TYR A 166 -8.72 -11.21 14.35
C TYR A 166 -9.49 -9.95 13.93
N ILE A 167 -9.18 -9.33 12.78
CA ILE A 167 -9.95 -8.17 12.30
C ILE A 167 -11.46 -8.45 12.24
N PRO A 168 -11.95 -9.57 11.66
CA PRO A 168 -13.38 -9.88 11.65
C PRO A 168 -13.96 -10.08 13.05
N ASP A 169 -13.22 -10.72 13.96
CA ASP A 169 -13.66 -10.94 15.34
C ASP A 169 -13.81 -9.60 16.08
N VAL A 170 -12.83 -8.69 15.94
CA VAL A 170 -12.87 -7.35 16.52
C VAL A 170 -14.03 -6.52 15.95
N GLN A 171 -14.33 -6.67 14.66
CA GLN A 171 -15.49 -6.02 14.04
C GLN A 171 -16.81 -6.55 14.60
N SER A 172 -16.90 -7.86 14.85
CA SER A 172 -18.08 -8.48 15.48
C SER A 172 -18.24 -8.00 16.92
N ASP A 173 -17.16 -7.99 17.71
CA ASP A 173 -17.16 -7.51 19.09
C ASP A 173 -17.55 -6.03 19.14
N TYR A 174 -17.02 -5.20 18.23
CA TYR A 174 -17.41 -3.81 18.09
C TYR A 174 -18.91 -3.64 17.82
N GLN A 175 -19.50 -4.43 16.92
CA GLN A 175 -20.93 -4.36 16.62
C GLN A 175 -21.78 -4.73 17.83
N THR A 176 -21.46 -5.83 18.51
CA THR A 176 -22.16 -6.26 19.72
C THR A 176 -22.10 -5.21 20.82
N ILE A 177 -20.90 -4.67 21.09
CA ILE A 177 -20.71 -3.63 22.10
C ILE A 177 -21.45 -2.35 21.68
N SER A 178 -21.41 -1.98 20.40
CA SER A 178 -22.11 -0.81 19.88
C SER A 178 -23.61 -0.91 20.12
N PHE A 179 -24.23 -2.07 19.85
CA PHE A 179 -25.65 -2.28 20.12
C PHE A 179 -25.97 -2.25 21.61
N ALA A 180 -25.12 -2.83 22.46
CA ALA A 180 -25.29 -2.76 23.91
C ALA A 180 -25.21 -1.32 24.45
N GLN A 181 -24.29 -0.49 23.94
CA GLN A 181 -24.19 0.91 24.33
C GLN A 181 -25.36 1.75 23.80
N GLN A 182 -25.86 1.46 22.59
CA GLN A 182 -27.08 2.09 22.07
C GLN A 182 -28.29 1.76 22.94
N ALA A 183 -28.43 0.52 23.42
CA ALA A 183 -29.48 0.14 24.37
C ALA A 183 -29.37 0.86 25.73
N ARG A 184 -28.17 1.31 26.12
CA ARG A 184 -27.92 2.15 27.31
C ARG A 184 -28.15 3.65 27.07
N GLY A 185 -28.66 4.03 25.89
CA GLY A 185 -29.00 5.42 25.55
C GLY A 185 -27.88 6.22 24.88
N TYR A 186 -26.76 5.58 24.50
CA TYR A 186 -25.73 6.26 23.71
C TYR A 186 -26.09 6.27 22.22
N GLU A 187 -26.52 7.42 21.71
CA GLU A 187 -26.82 7.59 20.28
C GLU A 187 -25.53 7.66 19.45
N ILE A 188 -25.18 6.56 18.78
CA ILE A 188 -23.97 6.42 17.95
C ILE A 188 -24.31 6.49 16.44
N SER A 189 -25.61 6.62 16.11
CA SER A 189 -26.10 6.65 14.74
C SER A 189 -25.67 7.91 13.99
N LYS A 190 -25.85 7.90 12.66
CA LYS A 190 -25.61 9.08 11.82
C LYS A 190 -26.52 10.28 12.15
N LYS A 191 -27.57 10.08 12.94
CA LYS A 191 -28.50 11.14 13.37
C LYS A 191 -27.97 11.95 14.57
N ALA A 192 -27.00 11.42 15.31
CA ALA A 192 -26.38 12.12 16.42
C ALA A 192 -25.35 13.16 15.96
N THR A 193 -25.21 14.22 16.77
CA THR A 193 -24.15 15.22 16.61
C THR A 193 -22.76 14.58 16.73
N LEU A 194 -21.73 15.21 16.15
CA LEU A 194 -20.35 14.72 16.21
C LEU A 194 -19.88 14.50 17.66
N TRP A 195 -20.27 15.40 18.57
CA TRP A 195 -19.94 15.28 19.99
C TRP A 195 -20.59 14.07 20.66
N GLN A 196 -21.88 13.85 20.41
CA GLN A 196 -22.60 12.66 20.93
C GLN A 196 -21.99 11.37 20.40
N ARG A 197 -21.62 11.33 19.11
CA ARG A 197 -20.97 10.17 18.49
C ARG A 197 -19.58 9.92 19.06
N ALA A 198 -18.82 10.97 19.33
CA ALA A 198 -17.51 10.86 19.99
C ALA A 198 -17.66 10.29 21.41
N LYS A 199 -18.59 10.84 22.20
CA LYS A 199 -18.89 10.35 23.55
C LYS A 199 -19.40 8.91 23.56
N GLY A 200 -20.26 8.53 22.62
CA GLY A 200 -20.70 7.14 22.45
C GLY A 200 -19.55 6.22 22.02
N GLY A 201 -18.66 6.70 21.15
CA GLY A 201 -17.47 5.98 20.73
C GLY A 201 -16.51 5.65 21.87
N THR A 202 -16.28 6.59 22.79
CA THR A 202 -15.40 6.33 23.96
C THR A 202 -15.94 5.22 24.87
N GLN A 203 -17.26 5.07 24.96
CA GLN A 203 -17.91 4.00 25.73
C GLN A 203 -17.79 2.61 25.09
N ILE A 204 -17.47 2.53 23.79
CA ILE A 204 -17.21 1.27 23.09
C ILE A 204 -15.74 0.86 23.23
N ILE A 205 -14.82 1.83 23.19
CA ILE A 205 -13.38 1.56 23.19
C ILE A 205 -12.97 0.76 24.42
N LEU A 206 -13.40 1.17 25.61
CA LEU A 206 -12.96 0.53 26.84
C LEU A 206 -13.40 -0.95 26.94
N PRO A 207 -14.69 -1.31 26.73
CA PRO A 207 -15.09 -2.73 26.65
C PRO A 207 -14.39 -3.52 25.54
N LEU A 208 -14.14 -2.89 24.39
CA LEU A 208 -13.47 -3.56 23.26
C LEU A 208 -12.01 -3.89 23.60
N VAL A 209 -11.31 -2.99 24.29
CA VAL A 209 -9.95 -3.20 24.80
C VAL A 209 -9.94 -4.34 25.80
N PHE A 210 -10.83 -4.36 26.80
CA PHE A 210 -10.90 -5.45 27.78
C PHE A 210 -11.23 -6.80 27.13
N SER A 211 -12.17 -6.84 26.16
CA SER A 211 -12.46 -8.05 25.38
C SER A 211 -11.22 -8.55 24.64
N SER A 212 -10.46 -7.63 24.03
CA SER A 212 -9.24 -7.94 23.30
C SER A 212 -8.13 -8.46 24.22
N LEU A 213 -7.96 -7.88 25.42
CA LEU A 213 -6.97 -8.33 26.41
C LEU A 213 -7.26 -9.76 26.90
N ASN A 214 -8.50 -10.03 27.32
CA ASN A 214 -8.91 -11.38 27.74
C ASN A 214 -8.68 -12.42 26.64
N ARG A 215 -8.93 -12.03 25.39
CA ARG A 215 -8.69 -12.87 24.22
C ARG A 215 -7.19 -13.11 24.02
N ILE A 216 -6.35 -12.08 24.15
CA ILE A 216 -4.89 -12.21 24.07
C ILE A 216 -4.37 -13.20 25.11
N ASP A 217 -4.83 -13.10 26.36
CA ASP A 217 -4.42 -14.03 27.42
C ASP A 217 -4.76 -15.48 27.08
N THR A 218 -5.99 -15.71 26.62
CA THR A 218 -6.46 -17.04 26.21
C THR A 218 -5.63 -17.60 25.05
N ILE A 219 -5.34 -16.77 24.04
CA ILE A 219 -4.54 -17.17 22.88
C ILE A 219 -3.10 -17.45 23.27
N SER A 220 -2.49 -16.60 24.10
CA SER A 220 -1.11 -16.75 24.54
C SER A 220 -0.92 -18.06 25.30
N GLN A 221 -1.80 -18.34 26.27
CA GLN A 221 -1.77 -19.61 27.01
C GLN A 221 -1.94 -20.82 26.07
N ALA A 222 -2.88 -20.76 25.13
CA ALA A 222 -3.06 -21.82 24.13
C ALA A 222 -1.83 -21.98 23.21
N MET A 223 -1.15 -20.88 22.87
CA MET A 223 0.08 -20.88 22.07
C MET A 223 1.25 -21.52 22.83
N GLU A 224 1.39 -21.21 24.12
CA GLU A 224 2.40 -21.83 25.00
C GLU A 224 2.20 -23.33 25.14
N LEU A 225 0.95 -23.79 25.37
CA LEU A 225 0.60 -25.21 25.42
C LEU A 225 0.93 -25.94 24.10
N ARG A 226 0.82 -25.24 22.96
CA ARG A 226 1.21 -25.72 21.62
C ARG A 226 2.69 -25.50 21.29
N ARG A 227 3.52 -25.23 22.30
CA ARG A 227 4.97 -25.04 22.19
C ARG A 227 5.36 -23.94 21.20
N PHE A 228 4.54 -22.88 21.07
CA PHE A 228 4.91 -21.69 20.32
C PHE A 228 6.14 -21.06 20.96
N GLY A 229 7.15 -20.70 20.18
CA GLY A 229 8.37 -20.09 20.74
C GLY A 229 9.52 -21.06 20.99
N ARG A 230 9.26 -22.38 21.03
CA ARG A 230 10.27 -23.40 21.40
C ARG A 230 11.38 -23.58 20.35
N TYR A 231 11.06 -23.46 19.07
CA TYR A 231 11.99 -23.71 17.96
C TYR A 231 12.28 -22.41 17.20
N GLY A 232 13.46 -22.31 16.60
CA GLY A 232 13.87 -21.15 15.80
C GLY A 232 13.13 -21.01 14.46
N GLN A 233 12.55 -22.11 13.95
CA GLN A 233 11.84 -22.15 12.67
C GLN A 233 10.49 -22.86 12.81
N ARG A 234 9.57 -22.58 11.87
CA ARG A 234 8.26 -23.25 11.76
C ARG A 234 7.89 -23.49 10.30
N SER A 235 7.15 -24.57 10.06
CA SER A 235 6.47 -24.81 8.79
C SER A 235 5.20 -23.96 8.69
N TRP A 236 4.85 -23.59 7.45
CA TRP A 236 3.69 -22.75 7.14
C TRP A 236 2.72 -23.51 6.24
N TYR A 237 1.51 -23.74 6.73
CA TYR A 237 0.47 -24.44 5.97
C TYR A 237 0.05 -23.68 4.70
N GLN A 238 -0.09 -22.35 4.79
CA GLN A 238 -0.49 -21.48 3.68
C GLN A 238 0.70 -21.02 2.80
N SER A 239 1.89 -21.63 2.95
CA SER A 239 3.03 -21.30 2.10
C SER A 239 2.88 -21.94 0.72
N GLN A 240 2.74 -21.12 -0.32
CA GLN A 240 2.80 -21.60 -1.70
C GLN A 240 4.22 -22.02 -2.10
N LYS A 241 4.37 -23.06 -2.93
CA LYS A 241 5.67 -23.43 -3.51
C LYS A 241 5.98 -22.49 -4.69
N MET A 242 7.24 -22.10 -4.85
CA MET A 242 7.62 -21.29 -6.01
C MET A 242 7.39 -22.08 -7.30
N ALA A 243 6.57 -21.52 -8.18
CA ALA A 243 6.28 -22.06 -9.50
C ALA A 243 7.17 -21.39 -10.57
N PHE A 244 7.22 -21.97 -11.76
CA PHE A 244 7.95 -21.37 -12.90
C PHE A 244 7.51 -19.92 -13.18
N ARG A 245 6.21 -19.63 -13.02
CA ARG A 245 5.64 -18.28 -13.17
C ARG A 245 6.22 -17.27 -12.17
N ASP A 246 6.54 -17.71 -10.96
CA ASP A 246 7.17 -16.87 -9.94
C ASP A 246 8.56 -16.44 -10.38
N ILE A 247 9.32 -17.36 -10.99
CA ILE A 247 10.65 -17.07 -11.53
C ILE A 247 10.54 -16.07 -12.69
N MET A 248 9.59 -16.25 -13.61
CA MET A 248 9.39 -15.32 -14.72
C MET A 248 9.10 -13.89 -14.24
N VAL A 249 8.24 -13.73 -13.23
CA VAL A 249 7.94 -12.41 -12.65
C VAL A 249 9.14 -11.81 -11.95
N LEU A 250 9.89 -12.61 -11.19
CA LEU A 250 11.08 -12.13 -10.51
C LEU A 250 12.14 -11.67 -11.52
N VAL A 251 12.39 -12.45 -12.57
CA VAL A 251 13.33 -12.09 -13.65
C VAL A 251 12.85 -10.83 -14.37
N GLY A 252 11.56 -10.73 -14.69
CA GLY A 252 10.99 -9.52 -15.28
C GLY A 252 11.19 -8.29 -14.40
N ALA A 253 10.94 -8.39 -13.09
CA ALA A 253 11.17 -7.30 -12.15
C ALA A 253 12.66 -6.90 -12.09
N ILE A 254 13.58 -7.87 -12.08
CA ILE A 254 15.02 -7.62 -12.11
C ILE A 254 15.42 -6.89 -13.39
N ILE A 255 14.92 -7.30 -14.56
CA ILE A 255 15.21 -6.64 -15.84
C ILE A 255 14.77 -5.17 -15.80
N VAL A 256 13.56 -4.89 -15.29
CA VAL A 256 13.06 -3.51 -15.18
C VAL A 256 13.92 -2.68 -14.22
N VAL A 257 14.37 -3.25 -13.10
CA VAL A 257 15.28 -2.59 -12.17
C VAL A 257 16.63 -2.30 -12.82
N LEU A 258 17.21 -3.28 -13.53
CA LEU A 258 18.47 -3.10 -14.26
C LEU A 258 18.35 -2.06 -15.38
N MET A 259 17.23 -2.02 -16.10
CA MET A 259 16.94 -0.97 -17.06
C MET A 259 16.92 0.40 -16.39
N GLY A 260 16.27 0.51 -15.24
CA GLY A 260 16.28 1.71 -14.42
C GLY A 260 17.70 2.15 -14.02
N PHE A 261 18.53 1.22 -13.52
CA PHE A 261 19.93 1.51 -13.22
C PHE A 261 20.72 1.93 -14.46
N GLY A 262 20.54 1.26 -15.60
CA GLY A 262 21.18 1.63 -16.87
C GLY A 262 20.86 3.06 -17.28
N LEU A 263 19.61 3.49 -17.15
CA LEU A 263 19.20 4.87 -17.42
C LEU A 263 19.82 5.88 -16.43
N LEU A 264 20.01 5.51 -15.16
CA LEU A 264 20.72 6.36 -14.20
C LEU A 264 22.18 6.60 -14.62
N PHE A 265 22.86 5.56 -15.12
CA PHE A 265 24.23 5.69 -15.63
C PHE A 265 24.28 6.51 -16.92
N LEU A 266 23.36 6.26 -17.87
CA LEU A 266 23.30 7.01 -19.14
C LEU A 266 23.01 8.50 -18.93
N ASN A 267 22.18 8.84 -17.95
CA ASN A 267 21.84 10.22 -17.64
C ASN A 267 22.88 10.92 -16.73
N ASN A 268 23.97 10.24 -16.36
CA ASN A 268 24.98 10.73 -15.40
C ASN A 268 24.36 11.22 -14.08
N GLY A 269 23.27 10.59 -13.63
CA GLY A 269 22.55 11.02 -12.44
C GLY A 269 21.11 10.53 -12.38
N ARG A 270 20.40 10.97 -11.34
CA ARG A 270 18.98 10.60 -11.11
C ARG A 270 18.00 11.31 -12.03
N LEU A 271 18.44 12.38 -12.67
CA LEU A 271 17.60 13.34 -13.37
C LEU A 271 17.78 13.14 -14.87
N TYR A 272 16.68 12.92 -15.58
CA TYR A 272 16.66 13.12 -17.01
C TYR A 272 16.42 14.61 -17.27
N ASN A 273 17.38 15.32 -17.89
CA ASN A 273 17.27 16.75 -18.15
C ASN A 273 16.97 16.99 -19.64
N PRO A 274 15.73 17.32 -20.02
CA PRO A 274 15.37 17.66 -21.40
C PRO A 274 15.73 19.10 -21.81
N PHE A 275 16.23 19.94 -20.89
CA PHE A 275 16.48 21.38 -21.08
C PHE A 275 17.94 21.73 -21.38
N ARG A 276 18.81 20.72 -21.54
CA ARG A 276 20.20 20.88 -21.99
C ARG A 276 20.32 20.73 -23.49
#